data_AF-X1GHT0-F1
#
_entry.id   AF-X1GHT0-F1
#
_cell.length_a   1.000
_cell.length_b   1.000
_cell.length_c   1.000
_cell.angle_alpha   90.00
_cell.angle_beta   90.00
_cell.angle_gamma   90.00
#
_symmetry.space_group_name_H-M   'P 1'
#
loop_
_entity.id
_entity.type
_entity.pdbx_description
1 polymer ?
#
loop_
_entity_poly.entity_id
_entity_poly.type
_entity_poly.pdbx_seq_one_letter_code
_entity_poly.pdbx_strand_id
1 'polypeptide(L)'
;MDSILLRNKLKKGEISEDYYRRRCGIAQDWPLPNIRAIWLSSQAAYNNHQSGRPSLGNQDLNKVIKAIKELDLIVSATFSTESFSNKFADIILPLADPFFEEPQGFLNKGGSASNYFICGFKVVQPPGEARPLEWIMVKIAEKLGIAEDYSPRLIDVVDDYPTGWDQRMEYLLKEAYEQWAEKYSLKSNKPPIWEEFKKKPIYRIPKNGPLKVAFRDNIKNYKPFDTPSGKIEFYSDFLADKEMARKSYVLPRRKIDNKCCFGGKYSSNNSSDGTMDS
;
A
#
# COMPACT_ATOMS: atom_id res chain seq x y z
N MET A 1 1.69 -3.55 -18.25
CA MET A 1 2.01 -4.43 -19.40
C MET A 1 2.17 -3.66 -20.70
N ASP A 2 1.19 -2.87 -21.13
CA ASP A 2 1.34 -2.04 -22.35
C ASP A 2 2.50 -1.06 -22.28
N SER A 3 2.78 -0.52 -21.09
CA SER A 3 3.96 0.32 -20.83
C SER A 3 5.28 -0.35 -21.18
N ILE A 4 5.37 -1.68 -21.12
CA ILE A 4 6.55 -2.46 -21.50
C ILE A 4 6.46 -2.81 -23.00
N LEU A 5 5.38 -3.48 -23.41
CA LEU A 5 5.24 -4.04 -24.77
C LEU A 5 5.22 -2.99 -25.88
N LEU A 6 4.65 -1.80 -25.61
CA LEU A 6 4.56 -0.73 -26.59
C LEU A 6 5.79 0.19 -26.59
N ARG A 7 6.70 0.05 -25.59
CA ARG A 7 7.86 0.93 -25.45
C ARG A 7 8.78 0.86 -26.66
N ASN A 8 9.01 -0.34 -27.18
CA ASN A 8 9.86 -0.53 -28.36
C ASN A 8 9.24 0.05 -29.63
N LYS A 9 7.92 -0.07 -29.80
CA LYS A 9 7.18 0.55 -30.91
C LYS A 9 7.26 2.07 -30.87
N LEU A 10 7.12 2.65 -29.67
CA LEU A 10 7.29 4.10 -29.49
C LEU A 10 8.71 4.54 -29.85
N LYS A 11 9.75 3.85 -29.37
CA LYS A 11 11.15 4.17 -29.68
C LYS A 11 11.45 4.12 -31.18
N LYS A 12 10.80 3.22 -31.92
CA LYS A 12 10.92 3.09 -33.38
C LYS A 12 10.09 4.10 -34.18
N GLY A 13 9.26 4.92 -33.51
CA GLY A 13 8.36 5.86 -34.18
C GLY A 13 7.13 5.22 -34.83
N GLU A 14 6.84 3.95 -34.55
CA GLU A 14 5.69 3.22 -35.12
C GLU A 14 4.35 3.68 -34.52
N ILE A 15 4.38 4.28 -33.32
CA ILE A 15 3.22 4.84 -32.63
C ILE A 15 3.56 6.23 -32.10
N SER A 16 2.55 7.10 -31.99
CA SER A 16 2.73 8.41 -31.39
C SER A 16 2.86 8.33 -29.86
N GLU A 17 3.56 9.30 -29.28
CA GLU A 17 3.66 9.47 -27.82
C GLU A 17 2.27 9.65 -27.19
N ASP A 18 1.42 10.47 -27.82
CA ASP A 18 0.03 10.69 -27.44
C ASP A 18 -0.76 9.39 -27.31
N TYR A 19 -0.62 8.49 -28.29
CA TYR A 19 -1.27 7.18 -28.25
C TYR A 19 -0.71 6.32 -27.10
N TYR A 20 0.61 6.29 -26.93
CA TYR A 20 1.26 5.53 -25.86
C TYR A 20 0.83 6.02 -24.47
N ARG A 21 0.81 7.35 -24.23
CA ARG A 21 0.37 7.96 -22.98
C ARG A 21 -1.08 7.60 -22.65
N ARG A 22 -1.99 7.76 -23.62
CA ARG A 22 -3.41 7.37 -23.45
C ARG A 22 -3.54 5.89 -23.14
N ARG A 23 -2.81 5.03 -23.85
CA ARG A 23 -2.91 3.57 -23.68
C ARG A 23 -2.40 3.08 -22.32
N CYS A 24 -1.44 3.80 -21.74
CA CYS A 24 -0.80 3.45 -20.48
C CYS A 24 -1.33 4.25 -19.27
N GLY A 25 -2.25 5.21 -19.49
CA GLY A 25 -2.76 6.07 -18.42
C GLY A 25 -1.70 7.02 -17.84
N ILE A 26 -0.77 7.51 -18.67
CA ILE A 26 0.32 8.39 -18.24
C ILE A 26 -0.14 9.85 -18.38
N ALA A 27 0.03 10.65 -17.33
CA ALA A 27 -0.22 12.08 -17.36
C ALA A 27 0.69 12.78 -18.40
N GLN A 28 0.22 13.88 -19.00
CA GLN A 28 0.93 14.53 -20.11
C GLN A 28 2.28 15.14 -19.69
N ASP A 29 2.38 15.60 -18.44
CA ASP A 29 3.56 16.23 -17.84
C ASP A 29 4.55 15.23 -17.21
N TRP A 30 4.21 13.93 -17.19
CA TRP A 30 5.06 12.92 -16.56
C TRP A 30 6.10 12.36 -17.53
N PRO A 31 7.29 11.95 -17.02
CA PRO A 31 8.28 11.25 -17.83
C PRO A 31 7.70 9.92 -18.33
N LEU A 32 8.08 9.55 -19.56
CA LEU A 32 7.64 8.28 -20.13
C LEU A 32 8.34 7.11 -19.42
N PRO A 33 7.59 6.11 -18.93
CA PRO A 33 8.18 4.98 -18.24
C PRO A 33 9.02 4.12 -19.19
N ASN A 34 10.13 3.61 -18.67
CA ASN A 34 10.96 2.59 -19.31
C ASN A 34 11.18 1.46 -18.30
N ILE A 35 10.13 0.69 -18.05
CA ILE A 35 10.15 -0.38 -17.05
C ILE A 35 11.00 -1.52 -17.60
N ARG A 36 12.12 -1.77 -16.92
CA ARG A 36 13.13 -2.79 -17.28
C ARG A 36 13.36 -3.78 -16.16
N ALA A 37 12.94 -3.47 -14.95
CA ALA A 37 13.01 -4.38 -13.81
C ALA A 37 11.67 -4.42 -13.07
N ILE A 38 11.38 -5.54 -12.43
CA ILE A 38 10.22 -5.67 -11.53
C ILE A 38 10.61 -6.41 -10.25
N TRP A 39 10.09 -5.90 -9.13
CA TRP A 39 10.16 -6.55 -7.83
C TRP A 39 8.79 -7.09 -7.46
N LEU A 40 8.70 -8.39 -7.21
CA LEU A 40 7.48 -9.08 -6.83
C LEU A 40 7.66 -9.59 -5.40
N SER A 41 6.74 -9.23 -4.49
CA SER A 41 6.74 -9.81 -3.14
C SER A 41 5.39 -10.42 -2.76
N SER A 42 5.42 -11.61 -2.13
CA SER A 42 4.21 -12.27 -1.65
C SER A 42 3.51 -11.49 -0.53
N GLN A 43 4.24 -10.69 0.24
CA GLN A 43 3.71 -9.84 1.30
C GLN A 43 3.00 -8.57 0.75
N ALA A 44 3.53 -7.93 -0.30
CA ALA A 44 2.83 -6.84 -0.99
C ALA A 44 1.57 -7.32 -1.73
N ALA A 45 1.56 -8.59 -2.16
CA ALA A 45 0.38 -9.25 -2.73
C ALA A 45 -0.68 -9.64 -1.68
N TYR A 46 -0.32 -9.71 -0.39
CA TYR A 46 -1.29 -9.92 0.70
C TYR A 46 -2.04 -8.63 1.06
N ASN A 47 -1.31 -7.51 1.11
CA ASN A 47 -1.88 -6.18 1.41
C ASN A 47 -2.66 -5.59 0.23
N ASN A 48 -2.42 -6.06 -1.00
CA ASN A 48 -3.12 -5.64 -2.20
C ASN A 48 -3.73 -6.86 -2.89
N HIS A 49 -4.96 -7.22 -2.51
CA HIS A 49 -5.72 -8.40 -2.94
C HIS A 49 -5.93 -8.59 -4.46
N GLN A 50 -5.30 -7.79 -5.33
CA GLN A 50 -5.51 -7.82 -6.78
C GLN A 50 -4.27 -7.40 -7.62
N SER A 51 -3.29 -6.67 -7.08
CA SER A 51 -2.37 -5.87 -7.95
C SER A 51 -0.94 -6.40 -8.07
N GLY A 52 -0.48 -7.26 -7.16
CA GLY A 52 0.94 -7.65 -7.07
C GLY A 52 1.31 -8.97 -7.73
N ARG A 53 0.33 -9.78 -8.16
CA ARG A 53 0.59 -11.09 -8.76
C ARG A 53 0.43 -10.99 -10.28
N PRO A 54 1.50 -11.20 -11.08
CA PRO A 54 1.36 -11.35 -12.51
C PRO A 54 0.38 -12.47 -12.92
N SER A 55 0.14 -13.44 -12.01
CA SER A 55 -0.59 -14.68 -12.27
C SER A 55 -2.07 -14.73 -11.90
N LEU A 56 -2.56 -13.88 -10.99
CA LEU A 56 -3.89 -14.06 -10.40
C LEU A 56 -4.79 -12.82 -10.45
N GLY A 57 -4.25 -11.63 -10.72
CA GLY A 57 -5.02 -10.39 -10.83
C GLY A 57 -5.15 -9.81 -12.24
N ASN A 58 -4.37 -10.32 -13.21
CA ASN A 58 -4.38 -9.82 -14.58
C ASN A 58 -5.24 -10.70 -15.49
N GLN A 59 -6.17 -10.06 -16.21
CA GLN A 59 -7.15 -10.75 -17.06
C GLN A 59 -6.55 -11.38 -18.34
N ASP A 60 -5.30 -11.04 -18.72
CA ASP A 60 -4.61 -11.61 -19.90
C ASP A 60 -3.19 -12.07 -19.56
N LEU A 61 -3.08 -13.35 -19.18
CA LEU A 61 -1.81 -13.98 -18.80
C LEU A 61 -0.81 -14.06 -19.97
N ASN A 62 -1.29 -14.26 -21.21
CA ASN A 62 -0.41 -14.36 -22.38
C ASN A 62 0.32 -13.04 -22.61
N LYS A 63 -0.39 -11.93 -22.48
CA LYS A 63 0.20 -10.60 -22.57
C LYS A 63 1.16 -10.30 -21.42
N VAL A 64 0.84 -10.75 -20.21
CA VAL A 64 1.74 -10.63 -19.05
C VAL A 64 3.04 -11.37 -19.29
N ILE A 65 2.98 -12.63 -19.72
CA ILE A 65 4.19 -13.45 -19.99
C ILE A 65 5.05 -12.78 -21.07
N LYS A 66 4.44 -12.27 -22.14
CA LYS A 66 5.17 -11.53 -23.18
C LYS A 66 5.88 -10.31 -22.60
N ALA A 67 5.22 -9.54 -21.75
CA ALA A 67 5.80 -8.34 -21.15
C ALA A 67 6.93 -8.67 -20.17
N ILE A 68 6.77 -9.71 -19.36
CA ILE A 68 7.78 -10.14 -18.39
C ILE A 68 9.08 -10.55 -19.10
N LYS A 69 8.98 -11.25 -20.24
CA LYS A 69 10.16 -11.65 -21.04
C LYS A 69 10.97 -10.49 -21.63
N GLU A 70 10.42 -9.28 -21.66
CA GLU A 70 11.10 -8.07 -22.14
C GLU A 70 11.84 -7.31 -21.02
N LEU A 71 11.72 -7.76 -19.77
CA LEU A 71 12.42 -7.18 -18.63
C LEU A 71 13.86 -7.69 -18.57
N ASP A 72 14.75 -6.84 -18.07
CA ASP A 72 16.15 -7.16 -17.82
C ASP A 72 16.37 -7.82 -16.44
N LEU A 73 15.45 -7.62 -15.50
CA LEU A 73 15.55 -8.16 -14.14
C LEU A 73 14.18 -8.40 -13.51
N ILE A 74 13.99 -9.60 -12.96
CA ILE A 74 12.80 -10.01 -12.24
C ILE A 74 13.23 -10.60 -10.90
N VAL A 75 12.89 -9.90 -9.81
CA VAL A 75 13.13 -10.39 -8.46
C VAL A 75 11.81 -10.87 -7.86
N SER A 76 11.80 -12.09 -7.31
CA SER A 76 10.66 -12.67 -6.61
C SER A 76 11.01 -12.95 -5.16
N ALA A 77 10.50 -12.15 -4.24
CA ALA A 77 10.60 -12.37 -2.80
C ALA A 77 9.34 -13.11 -2.31
N THR A 78 9.48 -14.35 -1.86
CA THR A 78 8.32 -15.15 -1.45
C THR A 78 8.64 -16.17 -0.36
N PHE A 79 7.65 -16.43 0.50
CA PHE A 79 7.69 -17.49 1.51
C PHE A 79 7.25 -18.85 0.93
N SER A 80 6.73 -18.88 -0.31
CA SER A 80 6.24 -20.10 -0.95
C SER A 80 6.98 -20.39 -2.25
N THR A 81 7.58 -21.57 -2.33
CA THR A 81 8.29 -22.09 -3.53
C THR A 81 7.36 -22.20 -4.74
N GLU A 82 6.07 -22.49 -4.52
CA GLU A 82 5.06 -22.69 -5.56
C GLU A 82 4.51 -21.39 -6.16
N SER A 83 5.03 -20.23 -5.75
CA SER A 83 4.59 -18.95 -6.29
C SER A 83 4.86 -18.88 -7.79
N PHE A 84 3.82 -18.64 -8.60
CA PHE A 84 3.96 -18.59 -10.07
C PHE A 84 5.01 -17.59 -10.56
N SER A 85 5.20 -16.47 -9.84
CA SER A 85 6.24 -15.47 -10.14
C SER A 85 7.65 -16.07 -10.16
N ASN A 86 7.91 -17.11 -9.36
CA ASN A 86 9.22 -17.76 -9.28
C ASN A 86 9.61 -18.42 -10.62
N LYS A 87 8.63 -18.83 -11.44
CA LYS A 87 8.89 -19.46 -12.74
C LYS A 87 9.54 -18.52 -13.77
N PHE A 88 9.47 -17.21 -13.52
CA PHE A 88 10.00 -16.19 -14.42
C PHE A 88 11.06 -15.33 -13.74
N ALA A 89 11.39 -15.60 -12.47
CA ALA A 89 12.31 -14.77 -11.72
C ALA A 89 13.77 -15.10 -12.07
N ASP A 90 14.59 -14.07 -12.20
CA ASP A 90 16.04 -14.19 -12.29
C ASP A 90 16.64 -14.43 -10.89
N ILE A 91 16.04 -13.81 -9.88
CA ILE A 91 16.45 -13.93 -8.47
C ILE A 91 15.23 -14.27 -7.63
N ILE A 92 15.34 -15.32 -6.80
CA ILE A 92 14.34 -15.68 -5.80
C ILE A 92 14.92 -15.41 -4.42
N LEU A 93 14.21 -14.63 -3.61
CA LEU A 93 14.57 -14.32 -2.23
C LEU A 93 13.60 -15.02 -1.27
N PRO A 94 14.08 -15.91 -0.37
CA PRO A 94 13.22 -16.60 0.56
C PRO A 94 12.74 -15.65 1.65
N LEU A 95 11.42 -15.45 1.73
CA LEU A 95 10.80 -14.66 2.80
C LEU A 95 10.43 -15.54 3.99
N ALA A 96 10.54 -14.94 5.17
CA ALA A 96 9.87 -15.43 6.36
C ALA A 96 8.35 -15.47 6.13
N ASP A 97 7.67 -16.45 6.72
CA ASP A 97 6.22 -16.51 6.75
C ASP A 97 5.66 -15.37 7.62
N PRO A 98 4.84 -14.47 7.05
CA PRO A 98 4.34 -13.32 7.78
C PRO A 98 3.46 -13.66 8.99
N PHE A 99 2.86 -14.85 9.05
CA PHE A 99 1.89 -15.20 10.11
C PHE A 99 2.55 -15.90 11.30
N PHE A 100 3.55 -16.73 11.04
CA PHE A 100 4.16 -17.58 12.07
C PHE A 100 5.57 -17.16 12.44
N GLU A 101 6.28 -16.45 11.56
CA GLU A 101 7.71 -16.19 11.70
C GLU A 101 8.03 -14.72 11.95
N GLU A 102 7.04 -13.84 11.88
CA GLU A 102 7.14 -12.40 12.14
C GLU A 102 6.04 -11.91 13.08
N PRO A 103 6.32 -10.93 13.96
CA PRO A 103 5.27 -10.25 14.71
C PRO A 103 4.50 -9.28 13.78
N GLN A 104 3.18 -9.26 13.87
CA GLN A 104 2.31 -8.40 13.05
C GLN A 104 1.17 -7.77 13.85
N GLY A 105 0.87 -6.52 13.53
CA GLY A 105 -0.32 -5.82 14.02
C GLY A 105 -1.36 -5.68 12.92
N PHE A 106 -2.55 -6.27 13.12
CA PHE A 106 -3.69 -6.14 12.24
C PHE A 106 -4.73 -5.22 12.85
N LEU A 107 -4.74 -3.97 12.37
CA LEU A 107 -5.83 -3.04 12.62
C LEU A 107 -6.76 -3.04 11.41
N ASN A 108 -7.87 -3.79 11.50
CA ASN A 108 -8.85 -3.79 10.41
C ASN A 108 -9.73 -2.52 10.51
N LYS A 109 -9.36 -1.48 9.76
CA LYS A 109 -10.21 -0.30 9.52
C LYS A 109 -11.21 -0.50 8.36
N GLY A 110 -11.15 -1.64 7.65
CA GLY A 110 -11.70 -1.82 6.32
C GLY A 110 -12.90 -2.76 6.26
N GLY A 111 -14.09 -2.18 6.39
CA GLY A 111 -15.38 -2.84 6.21
C GLY A 111 -16.32 -2.43 7.33
N SER A 112 -17.54 -2.01 7.01
CA SER A 112 -18.57 -1.51 7.95
C SER A 112 -18.82 -2.43 9.17
N ALA A 113 -18.36 -3.68 9.10
CA ALA A 113 -18.56 -4.75 10.07
C ALA A 113 -17.33 -5.09 10.95
N SER A 114 -16.09 -4.81 10.58
CA SER A 114 -14.92 -5.21 11.39
C SER A 114 -14.73 -4.31 12.62
N ASN A 115 -14.55 -4.91 13.80
CA ASN A 115 -14.51 -4.21 15.10
C ASN A 115 -13.43 -4.81 16.02
N TYR A 116 -12.19 -4.96 15.55
CA TYR A 116 -11.15 -5.55 16.36
C TYR A 116 -9.77 -4.99 16.07
N PHE A 117 -8.90 -5.13 17.07
CA PHE A 117 -7.45 -5.02 16.96
C PHE A 117 -6.86 -6.40 17.27
N ILE A 118 -6.00 -6.92 16.40
CA ILE A 118 -5.35 -8.23 16.58
C ILE A 118 -3.84 -8.06 16.42
N CYS A 119 -3.06 -8.72 17.27
CA CYS A 119 -1.64 -8.95 17.04
C CYS A 119 -1.37 -10.43 16.81
N GLY A 120 -0.60 -10.72 15.75
CA GLY A 120 0.12 -11.98 15.61
C GLY A 120 1.50 -11.82 16.23
N PHE A 121 1.91 -12.74 17.09
CA PHE A 121 3.28 -12.80 17.58
C PHE A 121 4.05 -13.89 16.86
N LYS A 122 5.35 -13.70 16.72
CA LYS A 122 6.26 -14.71 16.20
C LYS A 122 6.14 -16.00 17.01
N VAL A 123 5.90 -17.11 16.32
CA VAL A 123 5.70 -18.44 16.89
C VAL A 123 6.96 -19.31 16.70
N VAL A 124 7.61 -19.18 15.54
CA VAL A 124 8.81 -19.96 15.18
C VAL A 124 9.83 -19.07 14.48
N GLN A 125 11.09 -19.54 14.41
CA GLN A 125 12.13 -18.86 13.65
C GLN A 125 11.98 -19.17 12.16
N PRO A 126 12.26 -18.22 11.24
CA PRO A 126 12.28 -18.51 9.83
C PRO A 126 13.23 -19.66 9.47
N PRO A 127 12.83 -20.60 8.61
CA PRO A 127 13.65 -21.74 8.25
C PRO A 127 14.84 -21.34 7.37
N GLY A 128 16.01 -21.88 7.69
CA GLY A 128 17.23 -21.72 6.89
C GLY A 128 17.61 -20.24 6.68
N GLU A 129 17.69 -19.84 5.42
CA GLU A 129 18.10 -18.50 5.01
C GLU A 129 16.92 -17.54 4.81
N ALA A 130 15.69 -17.96 5.12
CA ALA A 130 14.52 -17.09 5.03
C ALA A 130 14.67 -15.88 5.96
N ARG A 131 14.29 -14.70 5.46
CA ARG A 131 14.35 -13.44 6.23
C ARG A 131 13.06 -12.63 6.07
N PRO A 132 12.70 -11.81 7.09
CA PRO A 132 11.65 -10.81 6.97
C PRO A 132 11.85 -9.91 5.74
N LEU A 133 10.75 -9.52 5.06
CA LEU A 133 10.86 -8.62 3.91
C LEU A 133 11.51 -7.29 4.27
N GLU A 134 11.14 -6.73 5.43
CA GLU A 134 11.70 -5.46 5.90
C GLU A 134 13.21 -5.57 6.14
N TRP A 135 13.70 -6.71 6.65
CA TRP A 135 15.14 -6.97 6.81
C TRP A 135 15.86 -6.92 5.46
N ILE A 136 15.30 -7.57 4.44
CA ILE A 136 15.86 -7.57 3.07
C ILE A 136 15.87 -6.16 2.50
N MET A 137 14.79 -5.38 2.70
CA MET A 137 14.72 -4.00 2.21
C MET A 137 15.77 -3.11 2.89
N VAL A 138 16.00 -3.26 4.19
CA VAL A 138 17.06 -2.53 4.92
C VAL A 138 18.44 -2.88 4.33
N LYS A 139 18.72 -4.16 4.08
CA LYS A 139 20.00 -4.59 3.45
C LYS A 139 20.19 -4.06 2.03
N ILE A 140 19.11 -3.93 1.26
CA ILE A 140 19.15 -3.28 -0.05
C ILE A 140 19.41 -1.78 0.12
N ALA A 141 18.74 -1.12 1.06
CA ALA A 141 18.94 0.29 1.35
C ALA A 141 20.38 0.60 1.79
N GLU A 142 21.03 -0.29 2.55
CA GLU A 142 22.47 -0.19 2.89
C GLU A 142 23.33 -0.21 1.63
N LYS A 143 23.09 -1.16 0.73
CA LYS A 143 23.82 -1.28 -0.54
C LYS A 143 23.62 -0.07 -1.45
N LEU A 144 22.47 0.61 -1.34
CA LEU A 144 22.15 1.82 -2.07
C LEU A 144 22.60 3.11 -1.36
N GLY A 145 23.10 3.03 -0.13
CA GLY A 145 23.53 4.19 0.66
C GLY A 145 22.38 5.06 1.18
N ILE A 146 21.17 4.51 1.33
CA ILE A 146 19.96 5.23 1.76
C ILE A 146 19.29 4.61 3.00
N ALA A 147 20.00 3.77 3.75
CA ALA A 147 19.41 3.01 4.85
C ALA A 147 18.89 3.89 6.00
N GLU A 148 19.60 4.98 6.31
CA GLU A 148 19.19 5.94 7.35
C GLU A 148 17.87 6.64 7.00
N ASP A 149 17.67 6.97 5.72
CA ASP A 149 16.42 7.56 5.23
C ASP A 149 15.30 6.53 5.12
N TYR A 150 15.64 5.30 4.72
CA TYR A 150 14.67 4.23 4.49
C TYR A 150 14.06 3.71 5.81
N SER A 151 14.90 3.32 6.78
CA SER A 151 14.43 2.69 8.01
C SER A 151 15.35 3.04 9.20
N PRO A 152 15.31 4.29 9.69
CA PRO A 152 16.16 4.76 10.79
C PRO A 152 15.91 4.01 12.10
N ARG A 153 14.77 3.32 12.21
CA ARG A 153 14.36 2.56 13.40
C ARG A 153 14.77 1.09 13.36
N LEU A 154 15.39 0.62 12.28
CA LEU A 154 15.79 -0.78 12.09
C LEU A 154 17.26 -0.95 11.68
N ILE A 155 17.89 0.10 11.16
CA ILE A 155 19.26 0.03 10.64
C ILE A 155 20.29 -0.39 11.70
N ASP A 156 20.12 0.01 12.95
CA ASP A 156 21.05 -0.32 14.04
C ASP A 156 20.93 -1.78 14.54
N VAL A 157 19.87 -2.50 14.16
CA VAL A 157 19.61 -3.88 14.57
C VAL A 157 19.61 -4.88 13.41
N VAL A 158 19.83 -4.43 12.18
CA VAL A 158 19.76 -5.30 10.99
C VAL A 158 20.84 -6.39 11.00
N ASP A 159 22.01 -6.10 11.57
CA ASP A 159 23.11 -7.08 11.73
C ASP A 159 22.99 -7.93 13.00
N ASP A 160 22.20 -7.50 13.98
CA ASP A 160 21.87 -8.30 15.17
C ASP A 160 20.61 -9.14 14.92
N TYR A 161 20.70 -10.04 13.95
CA TYR A 161 19.62 -10.96 13.59
C TYR A 161 19.93 -12.39 14.10
N PRO A 162 18.95 -13.11 14.70
CA PRO A 162 17.55 -12.70 14.90
C PRO A 162 17.29 -11.91 16.19
N THR A 163 18.21 -11.90 17.15
CA THR A 163 17.93 -11.47 18.53
C THR A 163 17.56 -9.99 18.64
N GLY A 164 18.44 -9.07 18.24
CA GLY A 164 18.17 -7.63 18.28
C GLY A 164 17.02 -7.23 17.37
N TRP A 165 16.93 -7.85 16.19
CA TRP A 165 15.82 -7.68 15.26
C TRP A 165 14.47 -8.02 15.92
N ASP A 166 14.33 -9.22 16.49
CA ASP A 166 13.07 -9.68 17.10
C ASP A 166 12.66 -8.77 18.28
N GLN A 167 13.62 -8.36 19.12
CA GLN A 167 13.39 -7.42 20.22
C GLN A 167 12.91 -6.06 19.71
N ARG A 168 13.54 -5.54 18.65
CA ARG A 168 13.13 -4.27 18.04
C ARG A 168 11.74 -4.38 17.45
N MET A 169 11.42 -5.47 16.76
CA MET A 169 10.10 -5.67 16.17
C MET A 169 9.00 -5.78 17.24
N GLU A 170 9.23 -6.47 18.37
CA GLU A 170 8.29 -6.46 19.49
C GLU A 170 8.10 -5.05 20.08
N TYR A 171 9.20 -4.30 20.24
CA TYR A 171 9.14 -2.91 20.70
C TYR A 171 8.29 -2.02 19.78
N LEU A 172 8.51 -2.10 18.46
CA LEU A 172 7.73 -1.35 17.47
C LEU A 172 6.24 -1.73 17.51
N LEU A 173 5.95 -3.02 17.68
CA LEU A 173 4.57 -3.50 17.77
C LEU A 173 3.89 -3.02 19.07
N LYS A 174 4.61 -3.05 20.20
CA LYS A 174 4.14 -2.50 21.48
C LYS A 174 3.82 -1.01 21.35
N GLU A 175 4.75 -0.23 20.79
CA GLU A 175 4.56 1.20 20.59
C GLU A 175 3.33 1.49 19.72
N ALA A 176 3.18 0.77 18.61
CA ALA A 176 2.01 0.91 17.73
C ALA A 176 0.69 0.57 18.44
N TYR A 177 0.70 -0.47 19.28
CA TYR A 177 -0.45 -0.82 20.11
C TYR A 177 -0.80 0.28 21.12
N GLU A 178 0.19 0.79 21.86
CA GLU A 178 -0.02 1.80 22.89
C GLU A 178 -0.54 3.12 22.30
N GLN A 179 0.02 3.56 21.16
CA GLN A 179 -0.51 4.71 20.42
C GLN A 179 -1.96 4.51 19.96
N TRP A 180 -2.30 3.32 19.48
CA TRP A 180 -3.68 2.99 19.12
C TRP A 180 -4.59 2.99 20.35
N ALA A 181 -4.16 2.38 21.45
CA ALA A 181 -4.94 2.22 22.67
C ALA A 181 -5.23 3.57 23.32
N GLU A 182 -4.25 4.48 23.36
CA GLU A 182 -4.42 5.86 23.82
C GLU A 182 -5.46 6.60 22.96
N LYS A 183 -5.29 6.59 21.64
CA LYS A 183 -6.22 7.25 20.71
C LYS A 183 -7.63 6.68 20.76
N TYR A 184 -7.77 5.38 21.00
CA TYR A 184 -9.06 4.72 21.13
C TYR A 184 -9.73 5.01 22.48
N SER A 185 -8.96 5.08 23.56
CA SER A 185 -9.45 5.41 24.91
C SER A 185 -10.11 6.79 24.99
N LEU A 186 -9.76 7.70 24.08
CA LEU A 186 -10.44 9.00 23.93
C LEU A 186 -11.86 8.90 23.37
N LYS A 187 -12.25 7.75 22.79
CA LYS A 187 -13.53 7.54 22.10
C LYS A 187 -14.44 6.50 22.77
N SER A 188 -13.90 5.60 23.60
CA SER A 188 -14.62 4.47 24.22
C SER A 188 -13.77 3.81 25.32
N ASN A 189 -14.21 2.64 25.82
CA ASN A 189 -13.52 1.82 26.82
C ASN A 189 -12.01 1.70 26.57
N LYS A 190 -11.23 1.74 27.66
CA LYS A 190 -9.77 1.58 27.61
C LYS A 190 -9.39 0.14 27.25
N PRO A 191 -8.58 -0.09 26.21
CA PRO A 191 -7.96 -1.38 25.98
C PRO A 191 -7.03 -1.77 27.15
N PRO A 192 -6.72 -3.07 27.34
CA PRO A 192 -5.78 -3.50 28.36
C PRO A 192 -4.37 -2.92 28.12
N ILE A 193 -3.50 -2.97 29.13
CA ILE A 193 -2.08 -2.65 28.93
C ILE A 193 -1.39 -3.73 28.10
N TRP A 194 -0.25 -3.42 27.50
CA TRP A 194 0.47 -4.33 26.59
C TRP A 194 0.67 -5.74 27.16
N GLU A 195 1.13 -5.86 28.41
CA GLU A 195 1.42 -7.15 29.06
C GLU A 195 0.16 -8.00 29.29
N GLU A 196 -1.00 -7.37 29.48
CA GLU A 196 -2.28 -8.08 29.58
C GLU A 196 -2.83 -8.44 28.20
N PHE A 197 -2.70 -7.52 27.24
CA PHE A 197 -3.09 -7.73 25.86
C PHE A 197 -2.35 -8.91 25.23
N LYS A 198 -1.04 -9.05 25.46
CA LYS A 198 -0.23 -10.17 24.94
C LYS A 198 -0.80 -11.55 25.28
N LYS A 199 -1.42 -11.71 26.45
CA LYS A 199 -2.04 -12.98 26.89
C LYS A 199 -3.26 -13.36 26.06
N LYS A 200 -3.97 -12.38 25.51
CA LYS A 200 -5.14 -12.54 24.63
C LYS A 200 -5.10 -11.44 23.55
N PRO A 201 -4.31 -11.63 22.47
CA PRO A 201 -3.94 -10.57 21.54
C PRO A 201 -5.03 -10.22 20.52
N ILE A 202 -6.27 -10.18 21.01
CA ILE A 202 -7.47 -9.85 20.26
C ILE A 202 -8.29 -8.95 21.16
N TYR A 203 -8.40 -7.68 20.79
CA TYR A 203 -9.32 -6.74 21.41
C TYR A 203 -10.50 -6.50 20.46
N ARG A 204 -11.70 -6.91 20.87
CA ARG A 204 -12.94 -6.62 20.13
C ARG A 204 -13.49 -5.28 20.59
N ILE A 205 -13.48 -4.29 19.70
CA ILE A 205 -14.08 -2.97 19.84
C ILE A 205 -15.59 -3.15 20.03
N PRO A 206 -16.18 -2.76 21.18
CA PRO A 206 -17.62 -2.81 21.37
C PRO A 206 -18.33 -1.94 20.32
N LYS A 207 -19.31 -2.51 19.62
CA LYS A 207 -20.18 -1.77 18.70
C LYS A 207 -21.47 -1.42 19.41
N ASN A 208 -21.51 -0.22 19.97
CA ASN A 208 -22.72 0.35 20.55
C ASN A 208 -23.37 1.28 19.51
N GLY A 209 -24.66 1.09 19.23
CA GLY A 209 -25.42 1.94 18.31
C GLY A 209 -25.84 1.25 17.00
N PRO A 210 -26.68 1.92 16.19
CA PRO A 210 -27.24 1.35 14.99
C PRO A 210 -26.17 1.13 13.92
N LEU A 211 -26.40 0.13 13.06
CA LEU A 211 -25.56 -0.10 11.88
C LEU A 211 -25.42 1.18 11.06
N LYS A 212 -24.19 1.53 10.70
CA LYS A 212 -23.91 2.65 9.81
C LYS A 212 -24.42 2.31 8.41
N VAL A 213 -25.53 2.94 8.01
CA VAL A 213 -26.08 2.85 6.67
C VAL A 213 -25.48 3.98 5.83
N ALA A 214 -24.78 3.63 4.75
CA ALA A 214 -24.21 4.61 3.83
C ALA A 214 -25.30 5.53 3.25
N PHE A 215 -24.98 6.82 3.06
CA PHE A 215 -25.86 7.84 2.49
C PHE A 215 -27.22 8.06 3.20
N ARG A 216 -27.41 7.53 4.42
CA ARG A 216 -28.68 7.68 5.16
C ARG A 216 -29.12 9.14 5.29
N ASP A 217 -28.19 10.04 5.58
CA ASP A 217 -28.47 11.46 5.68
C ASP A 217 -28.77 12.11 4.33
N ASN A 218 -28.11 11.68 3.26
CA ASN A 218 -28.38 12.18 1.90
C ASN A 218 -29.80 11.83 1.46
N ILE A 219 -30.27 10.62 1.80
CA ILE A 219 -31.59 10.13 1.41
C ILE A 219 -32.69 10.62 2.36
N LYS A 220 -32.50 10.52 3.67
CA LYS A 220 -33.55 10.85 4.65
C LYS A 220 -33.63 12.33 4.98
N ASN A 221 -32.49 13.00 5.03
CA ASN A 221 -32.37 14.39 5.46
C ASN A 221 -32.01 15.31 4.29
N TYR A 222 -32.07 14.82 3.05
CA TYR A 222 -31.78 15.57 1.82
C TYR A 222 -30.43 16.32 1.85
N LYS A 223 -29.44 15.81 2.60
CA LYS A 223 -28.09 16.39 2.56
C LYS A 223 -27.50 16.23 1.16
N PRO A 224 -26.90 17.29 0.57
CA PRO A 224 -26.29 17.18 -0.76
C PRO A 224 -25.19 16.10 -0.81
N PHE A 225 -25.13 15.35 -1.91
CA PHE A 225 -24.02 14.42 -2.19
C PHE A 225 -22.71 15.19 -2.42
N ASP A 226 -21.57 14.53 -2.27
CA ASP A 226 -20.27 15.12 -2.61
C ASP A 226 -20.03 15.03 -4.13
N THR A 227 -20.86 15.76 -4.88
CA THR A 227 -20.87 15.86 -6.34
C THR A 227 -21.11 17.32 -6.76
N PRO A 228 -20.73 17.71 -8.00
CA PRO A 228 -20.99 19.05 -8.55
C PRO A 228 -22.44 19.52 -8.36
N SER A 229 -23.42 18.70 -8.70
CA SER A 229 -24.84 19.06 -8.51
C SER A 229 -25.34 18.91 -7.07
N GLY A 230 -24.62 18.17 -6.23
CA GLY A 230 -25.12 17.69 -4.94
C GLY A 230 -26.19 16.62 -5.01
N LYS A 231 -26.35 15.99 -6.18
CA LYS A 231 -27.26 14.86 -6.40
C LYS A 231 -26.47 13.64 -6.89
N ILE A 232 -27.17 12.54 -7.09
CA ILE A 232 -26.64 11.38 -7.81
C ILE A 232 -26.53 11.77 -9.29
N GLU A 233 -25.30 11.69 -9.84
CA GLU A 233 -25.00 12.08 -11.22
C GLU A 233 -25.25 10.89 -12.16
N PHE A 234 -26.35 10.91 -12.92
CA PHE A 234 -26.59 9.96 -14.02
C PHE A 234 -25.75 10.27 -15.26
N TYR A 235 -25.26 11.51 -15.35
CA TYR A 235 -24.32 11.98 -16.36
C TYR A 235 -23.24 12.79 -15.66
N SER A 236 -21.99 12.66 -16.09
CA SER A 236 -20.88 13.42 -15.53
C SER A 236 -20.26 14.30 -16.62
N ASP A 237 -20.44 15.61 -16.51
CA ASP A 237 -19.82 16.59 -17.42
C ASP A 237 -18.30 16.40 -17.48
N PHE A 238 -17.69 16.08 -16.34
CA PHE A 238 -16.25 15.79 -16.28
C PHE A 238 -15.87 14.56 -17.10
N LEU A 239 -16.62 13.45 -17.02
CA LEU A 239 -16.33 12.24 -17.79
C LEU A 239 -16.67 12.38 -19.28
N ALA A 240 -17.63 13.24 -19.62
CA ALA A 240 -18.02 13.49 -21.00
C ALA A 240 -17.11 14.48 -21.74
N ASP A 241 -16.32 15.25 -20.99
CA ASP A 241 -15.38 16.22 -21.55
C ASP A 241 -14.26 15.53 -22.32
N LYS A 242 -14.12 15.86 -23.61
CA LYS A 242 -13.05 15.32 -24.47
C LYS A 242 -11.65 15.70 -23.99
N GLU A 243 -11.54 16.78 -23.23
CA GLU A 243 -10.30 17.29 -22.65
C GLU A 243 -10.09 16.82 -21.20
N MET A 244 -10.91 15.89 -20.69
CA MET A 244 -10.86 15.43 -19.29
C MET A 244 -9.47 14.95 -18.85
N ALA A 245 -8.69 14.36 -19.76
CA ALA A 245 -7.34 13.86 -19.48
C ALA A 245 -6.33 14.98 -19.10
N ARG A 246 -6.67 16.24 -19.40
CA ARG A 246 -5.87 17.42 -19.06
C ARG A 246 -6.40 18.16 -17.84
N LYS A 247 -7.48 17.70 -17.22
CA LYS A 247 -8.15 18.36 -16.09
C LYS A 247 -8.04 17.50 -14.82
N SER A 248 -7.94 18.17 -13.67
CA SER A 248 -8.05 17.49 -12.37
C SER A 248 -9.51 17.41 -11.95
N TYR A 249 -9.99 16.22 -11.59
CA TYR A 249 -11.30 16.09 -10.98
C TYR A 249 -11.22 16.52 -9.51
N VAL A 250 -11.81 17.66 -9.19
CA VAL A 250 -11.88 18.17 -7.81
C VAL A 250 -13.31 18.00 -7.32
N LEU A 251 -13.47 17.20 -6.26
CA LEU A 251 -14.77 17.06 -5.60
C LEU A 251 -15.12 18.36 -4.86
N PRO A 252 -16.30 18.94 -5.09
CA PRO A 252 -16.60 20.31 -4.67
C PRO A 252 -16.79 20.47 -3.17
N ARG A 253 -17.06 19.39 -2.41
CA ARG A 253 -17.34 19.48 -0.97
C ARG A 253 -16.34 18.72 -0.10
N ARG A 254 -15.29 18.14 -0.69
CA ARG A 254 -14.20 17.50 0.06
C ARG A 254 -13.00 18.45 0.14
N LYS A 255 -12.70 18.94 1.35
CA LYS A 255 -11.34 19.46 1.62
C LYS A 255 -10.41 18.26 1.48
N ILE A 256 -9.62 18.24 0.41
CA ILE A 256 -8.63 17.19 0.18
C ILE A 256 -7.51 17.42 1.20
N ASP A 257 -7.51 16.62 2.27
CA ASP A 257 -6.30 16.44 3.05
C ASP A 257 -5.40 15.52 2.22
N ASN A 258 -4.34 16.08 1.61
CA ASN A 258 -3.49 15.44 0.59
C ASN A 258 -2.69 14.21 1.08
N LYS A 259 -3.11 13.55 2.16
CA LYS A 259 -2.35 12.50 2.86
C LYS A 259 -2.74 11.06 2.54
N CYS A 260 -3.67 10.79 1.61
CA CYS A 260 -3.84 9.40 1.14
C CYS A 260 -4.38 9.30 -0.28
N CYS A 261 -3.53 8.65 -1.08
CA CYS A 261 -3.83 7.58 -2.02
C CYS A 261 -4.30 8.01 -3.41
N PHE A 262 -3.37 7.83 -4.35
CA PHE A 262 -3.42 7.97 -5.81
C PHE A 262 -3.30 9.39 -6.37
N GLY A 263 -2.04 9.82 -6.55
CA GLY A 263 -1.64 10.78 -7.59
C GLY A 263 -2.03 12.25 -7.34
N GLY A 264 -1.40 12.88 -6.35
CA GLY A 264 -1.42 14.34 -6.17
C GLY A 264 0.00 14.87 -6.01
N LYS A 265 0.33 15.96 -6.71
CA LYS A 265 1.67 16.59 -6.78
C LYS A 265 2.30 16.78 -5.39
N TYR A 266 3.52 16.28 -5.21
CA TYR A 266 4.46 16.84 -4.23
C TYR A 266 4.88 18.22 -4.74
N SER A 267 4.30 19.30 -4.22
CA SER A 267 4.96 20.61 -4.24
C SER A 267 5.59 20.81 -2.88
N SER A 268 6.90 20.56 -2.80
CA SER A 268 7.74 21.11 -1.75
C SER A 268 7.66 22.64 -1.85
N ASN A 269 6.99 23.27 -0.90
CA ASN A 269 7.28 24.65 -0.52
C ASN A 269 7.00 24.76 0.98
N ASN A 270 8.07 24.62 1.75
CA ASN A 270 8.15 25.20 3.08
C ASN A 270 8.05 26.72 2.91
N SER A 271 6.96 27.30 3.39
CA SER A 271 6.91 28.70 3.80
C SER A 271 6.18 28.74 5.13
N SER A 272 6.97 28.84 6.19
CA SER A 272 6.56 29.32 7.50
C SER A 272 5.99 30.74 7.37
N ASP A 273 4.71 30.91 7.69
CA ASP A 273 4.08 32.16 8.14
C ASP A 273 2.68 31.77 8.67
N GLY A 274 2.42 31.84 9.97
CA GLY A 274 1.63 32.92 10.60
C GLY A 274 0.12 32.69 10.36
N THR A 275 -0.79 32.58 11.32
CA THR A 275 -0.91 33.12 12.68
C THR A 275 -1.97 32.29 13.42
N MET A 276 -1.83 32.14 14.74
CA MET A 276 -2.91 31.71 15.63
C MET A 276 -3.77 32.93 15.92
N ASP A 277 -5.07 32.87 15.62
CA ASP A 277 -6.05 33.77 16.21
C ASP A 277 -7.03 32.96 17.06
N SER A 278 -7.08 33.43 18.33
CA SER A 278 -8.00 33.22 19.45
C SER A 278 -9.20 32.28 19.31
#